data_AF-A0A6T6F9K2-F1
#
_entry.id   AF-A0A6T6F9K2-F1
#
_cell.length_a   1.000
_cell.length_b   1.000
_cell.length_c   1.000
_cell.angle_alpha   90.00
_cell.angle_beta   90.00
_cell.angle_gamma   90.00
#
_symmetry.space_group_name_H-M   'P 1'
#
loop_
_entity.id
_entity.type
_entity.pdbx_description
1 polymer ?
#
loop_
_entity_poly.entity_id
_entity_poly.type
_entity_poly.pdbx_seq_one_letter_code
_entity_poly.pdbx_strand_id
1 'polypeptide(L)'
;MTKDDRKPTHAENRQWLRDRSDGKSKYGDSRPCCTLCWVPPCVKMCPGLMEENRFCRCWGTIGFMTKKSLRYNVLLVGLIANFIGMVLTIYACFAISEDFDSLQRTSFSSGDITGGPDSSASLKVDIGLKAIAFDESRSGIKTVVGFDELCDFSFNDEFDVREFTMTDACDECNDVSSGLVATVIMSAVTFIPSLATDILRMYENYDVNCQKGFATILAIISIVSSLSTLLSYKNACFDGFFDGEIIFSVSGGSVVQNDGQGTFVVDFDWSAGNGMIALAIGTALKVIDVVCNFLVATPTITRDVYEKAEYEKLGAGGDNTGGADADNEEVANDSDASRGDELNA
;
A
#
# COMPACT_ATOMS: atom_id res chain seq x y z
N MET A 1 11.46 -53.96 -14.83
CA MET A 1 11.29 -52.70 -15.58
C MET A 1 12.06 -51.63 -14.81
N THR A 2 13.34 -51.48 -15.11
CA THR A 2 14.22 -50.51 -14.45
C THR A 2 13.97 -49.15 -15.10
N LYS A 3 13.27 -48.25 -14.39
CA LYS A 3 13.24 -46.83 -14.76
C LYS A 3 14.70 -46.37 -14.82
N ASP A 4 15.14 -45.97 -16.00
CA ASP A 4 16.46 -45.40 -16.22
C ASP A 4 16.49 -44.06 -15.46
N ASP A 5 17.01 -44.07 -14.22
CA ASP A 5 17.10 -42.94 -13.28
C ASP A 5 18.16 -41.91 -13.72
N ARG A 6 18.21 -41.57 -15.01
CA ARG A 6 18.99 -40.42 -15.45
C ARG A 6 18.31 -39.18 -14.89
N LYS A 7 18.92 -38.60 -13.85
CA LYS A 7 18.57 -37.27 -13.37
C LYS A 7 18.58 -36.34 -14.59
N PRO A 8 17.45 -35.68 -14.91
CA PRO A 8 17.39 -34.71 -15.99
C PRO A 8 18.52 -33.71 -15.82
N THR A 9 19.33 -33.51 -16.86
CA THR A 9 20.45 -32.57 -16.79
C THR A 9 19.89 -31.17 -16.63
N HIS A 10 20.37 -30.43 -15.62
CA HIS A 10 19.84 -29.14 -15.13
C HIS A 10 19.66 -28.02 -16.18
N ALA A 11 20.10 -28.22 -17.41
CA ALA A 11 19.93 -27.31 -18.55
C ALA A 11 18.66 -27.60 -19.39
N GLU A 12 17.87 -28.59 -19.00
CA GLU A 12 16.63 -28.96 -19.69
C GLU A 12 15.66 -27.78 -19.78
N ASN A 13 15.08 -27.68 -20.97
CA ASN A 13 14.21 -26.62 -21.45
C ASN A 13 13.23 -26.16 -20.36
N ARG A 14 13.30 -24.89 -19.95
CA ARG A 14 12.39 -24.28 -18.95
C ARG A 14 11.18 -23.66 -19.66
N GLN A 15 10.59 -24.40 -20.59
CA GLN A 15 9.49 -23.89 -21.40
C GLN A 15 8.30 -23.52 -20.51
N TRP A 16 8.03 -24.29 -19.45
CA TRP A 16 6.97 -24.00 -18.48
C TRP A 16 7.07 -22.58 -17.91
N LEU A 17 8.27 -22.13 -17.56
CA LEU A 17 8.47 -20.80 -16.97
C LEU A 17 8.41 -19.70 -18.04
N ARG A 18 8.93 -19.98 -19.24
CA ARG A 18 8.86 -19.07 -20.39
C ARG A 18 7.43 -18.84 -20.83
N ASP A 19 6.66 -19.91 -20.98
CA ASP A 19 5.24 -19.87 -21.33
C ASP A 19 4.48 -18.98 -20.35
N ARG A 20 4.65 -19.19 -19.04
CA ARG A 20 4.01 -18.38 -18.00
C ARG A 20 4.42 -16.91 -18.05
N SER A 21 5.70 -16.64 -18.28
CA SER A 21 6.22 -15.26 -18.42
C SER A 21 5.70 -14.57 -19.67
N ASP A 22 5.41 -15.34 -20.72
CA ASP A 22 4.88 -14.86 -22.00
C ASP A 22 3.34 -14.86 -22.03
N GLY A 23 2.67 -15.07 -20.88
CA GLY A 23 1.20 -15.10 -20.80
C GLY A 23 0.57 -16.32 -21.47
N LYS A 24 1.35 -17.38 -21.72
CA LYS A 24 0.89 -18.64 -22.33
C LYS A 24 0.62 -19.67 -21.23
N SER A 25 -0.51 -20.38 -21.37
CA SER A 25 -0.82 -21.56 -20.57
C SER A 25 -1.22 -22.70 -21.49
N LYS A 26 -0.62 -23.88 -21.30
CA LYS A 26 -1.00 -25.10 -22.03
C LYS A 26 -2.41 -25.59 -21.69
N TYR A 27 -2.95 -25.18 -20.54
CA TYR A 27 -4.27 -25.63 -20.08
C TYR A 27 -5.42 -24.78 -20.63
N GLY A 28 -5.14 -23.79 -21.51
CA GLY A 28 -6.18 -22.93 -22.09
C GLY A 28 -6.87 -22.01 -21.06
N ASP A 29 -6.29 -21.88 -19.86
CA ASP A 29 -6.86 -21.07 -18.80
C ASP A 29 -6.86 -19.57 -19.13
N SER A 30 -7.84 -18.87 -18.53
CA SER A 30 -8.01 -17.43 -18.62
C SER A 30 -6.72 -16.68 -18.25
N ARG A 31 -6.34 -15.70 -19.07
CA ARG A 31 -5.22 -14.81 -18.79
C ARG A 31 -5.63 -13.71 -17.79
N PRO A 32 -4.73 -13.22 -16.95
CA PRO A 32 -4.96 -11.96 -16.25
C PRO A 32 -5.11 -10.83 -17.28
N CYS A 33 -6.06 -9.92 -17.03
CA CYS A 33 -6.41 -8.86 -18.00
C CYS A 33 -5.31 -7.81 -18.20
N CYS A 34 -4.34 -7.70 -17.30
CA CYS A 34 -3.32 -6.65 -17.30
C CYS A 34 -1.91 -7.21 -17.52
N THR A 35 -1.10 -6.56 -18.36
CA THR A 35 0.30 -6.91 -18.62
C THR A 35 1.22 -6.67 -17.43
N LEU A 36 0.86 -5.76 -16.52
CA LEU A 36 1.56 -5.59 -15.23
C LEU A 36 1.39 -6.81 -14.33
N CYS A 37 0.38 -7.64 -14.59
CA CYS A 37 0.14 -8.90 -13.90
C CYS A 37 0.77 -10.07 -14.66
N TRP A 38 1.96 -9.90 -15.23
CA TRP A 38 2.75 -10.98 -15.83
C TRP A 38 3.98 -11.30 -14.97
N VAL A 39 4.46 -12.54 -15.06
CA VAL A 39 5.68 -12.93 -14.35
C VAL A 39 6.83 -12.03 -14.82
N PRO A 40 7.58 -11.37 -13.91
CA PRO A 40 8.62 -10.44 -14.29
C PRO A 40 9.66 -11.07 -15.24
N PRO A 41 10.11 -10.37 -16.29
CA PRO A 41 11.09 -10.91 -17.25
C PRO A 41 12.40 -11.37 -16.60
N CYS A 42 12.79 -10.80 -15.46
CA CYS A 42 13.97 -11.23 -14.72
C CYS A 42 13.89 -12.68 -14.22
N VAL A 43 12.68 -13.18 -13.94
CA VAL A 43 12.45 -14.59 -13.57
C VAL A 43 12.73 -15.51 -14.77
N LYS A 44 12.37 -15.07 -15.97
CA LYS A 44 12.68 -15.75 -17.24
C LYS A 44 14.17 -15.75 -17.56
N MET A 45 14.86 -14.63 -17.34
CA MET A 45 16.29 -14.46 -17.63
C MET A 45 17.17 -15.28 -16.68
N CYS A 46 16.83 -15.30 -15.39
CA CYS A 46 17.66 -15.94 -14.37
C CYS A 46 16.85 -16.91 -13.47
N PRO A 47 16.27 -18.00 -14.01
CA PRO A 47 15.39 -18.89 -13.23
C PRO A 47 16.10 -19.57 -12.07
N GLY A 48 17.39 -19.89 -12.25
CA GLY A 48 18.21 -20.50 -11.20
C GLY A 48 18.33 -19.60 -9.97
N LEU A 49 18.47 -18.28 -10.19
CA LEU A 49 18.57 -17.30 -9.13
C LEU A 49 17.22 -16.87 -8.61
N MET A 50 16.20 -16.72 -9.46
CA MET A 50 14.93 -16.13 -9.05
C MET A 50 13.91 -17.20 -8.64
N GLU A 51 13.76 -18.31 -9.36
CA GLU A 51 12.67 -19.26 -9.10
C GLU A 51 13.10 -20.56 -8.42
N GLU A 52 14.28 -21.07 -8.78
CA GLU A 52 14.76 -22.38 -8.33
C GLU A 52 15.65 -22.33 -7.10
N ASN A 53 16.00 -21.13 -6.62
CA ASN A 53 16.84 -20.97 -5.44
C ASN A 53 16.15 -21.56 -4.18
N ARG A 54 16.94 -21.91 -3.16
CA ARG A 54 16.40 -22.50 -1.91
C ARG A 54 15.44 -21.57 -1.17
N PHE A 55 15.73 -20.27 -1.19
CA PHE A 55 14.93 -19.25 -0.53
C PHE A 55 13.52 -19.18 -1.10
N CYS A 56 13.37 -18.91 -2.39
CA CYS A 56 12.11 -18.84 -3.10
C CYS A 56 11.34 -20.15 -2.99
N ARG A 57 11.97 -21.31 -3.17
CA ARG A 57 11.30 -22.61 -2.94
C ARG A 57 10.76 -22.74 -1.52
N CYS A 58 11.54 -22.35 -0.52
CA CYS A 58 11.10 -22.37 0.88
C CYS A 58 9.87 -21.47 1.07
N TRP A 59 9.93 -20.22 0.63
CA TRP A 59 8.79 -19.29 0.70
C TRP A 59 7.56 -19.78 -0.06
N GLY A 60 7.77 -20.37 -1.24
CA GLY A 60 6.73 -20.98 -2.06
C GLY A 60 5.96 -22.09 -1.33
N THR A 61 6.68 -22.91 -0.56
CA THR A 61 6.08 -24.01 0.22
C THR A 61 5.30 -23.56 1.45
N ILE A 62 5.51 -22.33 1.95
CA ILE A 62 4.78 -21.84 3.13
C ILE A 62 3.28 -21.74 2.80
N GLY A 63 2.41 -22.10 3.73
CA GLY A 63 0.96 -22.07 3.56
C GLY A 63 0.36 -23.45 3.34
N PHE A 64 -0.94 -23.55 3.58
CA PHE A 64 -1.67 -24.82 3.58
C PHE A 64 -2.86 -24.83 2.64
N MET A 65 -3.27 -23.66 2.13
CA MET A 65 -4.42 -23.55 1.24
C MET A 65 -4.01 -23.83 -0.20
N THR A 66 -4.23 -25.08 -0.63
CA THR A 66 -3.90 -25.54 -2.00
C THR A 66 -5.13 -25.64 -2.92
N LYS A 67 -6.35 -25.74 -2.35
CA LYS A 67 -7.59 -25.85 -3.15
C LYS A 67 -7.81 -24.56 -3.95
N LYS A 68 -7.92 -24.68 -5.28
CA LYS A 68 -8.07 -23.57 -6.24
C LYS A 68 -9.13 -22.52 -5.81
N SER A 69 -10.31 -22.97 -5.40
CA SER A 69 -11.39 -22.07 -4.97
C SER A 69 -11.08 -21.29 -3.69
N LEU A 70 -10.47 -21.95 -2.70
CA LEU A 70 -10.12 -21.32 -1.42
C LEU A 70 -8.98 -20.31 -1.61
N ARG A 71 -7.97 -20.72 -2.37
CA ARG A 71 -6.85 -19.88 -2.77
C ARG A 71 -7.32 -18.58 -3.45
N TYR A 72 -8.19 -18.70 -4.44
CA TYR A 72 -8.73 -17.54 -5.15
C TYR A 72 -9.43 -16.58 -4.18
N ASN A 73 -10.33 -17.09 -3.33
CA ASN A 73 -11.08 -16.25 -2.39
C ASN A 73 -10.17 -15.56 -1.36
N VAL A 74 -9.14 -16.24 -0.84
CA VAL A 74 -8.23 -15.67 0.16
C VAL A 74 -7.36 -14.58 -0.44
N LEU A 75 -6.83 -14.81 -1.65
CA LEU A 75 -6.06 -13.78 -2.36
C LEU A 75 -6.95 -12.62 -2.82
N LEU A 76 -8.23 -12.87 -3.14
CA LEU A 76 -9.20 -11.80 -3.43
C LEU A 76 -9.45 -10.92 -2.20
N VAL A 77 -9.52 -11.49 -1.00
CA VAL A 77 -9.61 -10.72 0.25
C VAL A 77 -8.36 -9.87 0.45
N GLY A 78 -7.17 -10.44 0.23
CA GLY A 78 -5.90 -9.69 0.24
C GLY A 78 -5.90 -8.52 -0.76
N LEU A 79 -6.32 -8.79 -2.00
CA LEU A 79 -6.44 -7.78 -3.06
C LEU A 79 -7.37 -6.63 -2.68
N ILE A 80 -8.55 -6.94 -2.13
CA ILE A 80 -9.52 -5.91 -1.68
C ILE A 80 -8.93 -5.09 -0.54
N ALA A 81 -8.29 -5.73 0.44
CA ALA A 81 -7.62 -5.05 1.55
C ALA A 81 -6.50 -4.13 1.05
N ASN A 82 -5.66 -4.60 0.14
CA ASN A 82 -4.60 -3.80 -0.48
C ASN A 82 -5.17 -2.63 -1.30
N PHE A 83 -6.26 -2.82 -2.02
CA PHE A 83 -6.90 -1.75 -2.80
C PHE A 83 -7.44 -0.64 -1.88
N ILE A 84 -8.16 -1.01 -0.82
CA ILE A 84 -8.66 -0.04 0.17
C ILE A 84 -7.48 0.65 0.86
N GLY A 85 -6.45 -0.11 1.26
CA GLY A 85 -5.24 0.44 1.88
C GLY A 85 -4.51 1.44 0.97
N MET A 86 -4.47 1.17 -0.33
CA MET A 86 -3.90 2.09 -1.33
C MET A 86 -4.69 3.40 -1.37
N VAL A 87 -6.03 3.33 -1.46
CA VAL A 87 -6.89 4.53 -1.50
C VAL A 87 -6.71 5.37 -0.22
N LEU A 88 -6.67 4.74 0.95
CA LEU A 88 -6.44 5.43 2.23
C LEU A 88 -5.05 6.05 2.32
N THR A 89 -4.02 5.39 1.79
CA THR A 89 -2.65 5.92 1.77
C THR A 89 -2.52 7.09 0.79
N ILE A 90 -3.19 7.02 -0.38
CA ILE A 90 -3.29 8.15 -1.31
C ILE A 90 -4.03 9.31 -0.65
N TYR A 91 -5.10 9.03 0.10
CA TYR A 91 -5.80 10.06 0.86
C TYR A 91 -4.88 10.73 1.89
N ALA A 92 -4.08 9.97 2.62
CA ALA A 92 -3.07 10.50 3.54
C ALA A 92 -1.99 11.33 2.83
N CYS A 93 -1.69 11.08 1.55
CA CYS A 93 -0.76 11.91 0.77
C CYS A 93 -1.27 13.35 0.57
N PHE A 94 -2.58 13.60 0.67
CA PHE A 94 -3.10 14.98 0.57
C PHE A 94 -2.71 15.86 1.75
N ALA A 95 -2.24 15.27 2.86
CA ALA A 95 -1.67 16.00 4.00
C ALA A 95 -0.36 16.74 3.67
N ILE A 96 0.20 16.48 2.49
CA ILE A 96 1.38 17.18 1.94
C ILE A 96 0.98 18.53 1.33
N SER A 97 -0.32 18.75 1.07
CA SER A 97 -0.83 19.97 0.46
C SER A 97 -0.66 21.20 1.37
N GLU A 98 -0.36 22.34 0.77
CA GLU A 98 -0.35 23.66 1.42
C GLU A 98 -1.69 24.40 1.25
N ASP A 99 -2.68 23.75 0.64
CA ASP A 99 -4.05 24.27 0.54
C ASP A 99 -4.82 24.03 1.85
N PHE A 100 -5.44 25.09 2.39
CA PHE A 100 -6.14 25.07 3.68
C PHE A 100 -7.20 23.97 3.75
N ASP A 101 -8.08 23.89 2.76
CA ASP A 101 -9.21 22.95 2.76
C ASP A 101 -8.73 21.51 2.67
N SER A 102 -7.67 21.26 1.90
CA SER A 102 -7.03 19.96 1.79
C SER A 102 -6.38 19.56 3.11
N LEU A 103 -5.65 20.48 3.73
CA LEU A 103 -4.91 20.26 4.98
C LEU A 103 -5.86 20.00 6.14
N GLN A 104 -6.90 20.82 6.30
CA GLN A 104 -7.92 20.65 7.35
C GLN A 104 -8.61 19.29 7.26
N ARG A 105 -8.84 18.77 6.06
CA ARG A 105 -9.49 17.47 5.88
C ARG A 105 -8.55 16.30 6.11
N THR A 106 -7.27 16.46 5.79
CA THR A 106 -6.29 15.37 5.71
C THR A 106 -5.13 15.52 6.69
N SER A 107 -5.28 16.37 7.70
CA SER A 107 -4.27 16.63 8.74
C SER A 107 -3.82 15.33 9.41
N PHE A 108 -2.58 15.34 9.89
CA PHE A 108 -2.00 14.24 10.66
C PHE A 108 -2.25 14.41 12.16
N SER A 109 -2.27 15.64 12.65
CA SER A 109 -2.80 16.00 13.97
C SER A 109 -3.70 17.22 13.86
N SER A 110 -4.68 17.30 14.75
CA SER A 110 -5.61 18.42 14.85
C SER A 110 -5.73 18.78 16.33
N GLY A 111 -5.60 20.06 16.64
CA GLY A 111 -5.69 20.58 18.00
C GLY A 111 -6.67 21.75 18.07
N ASP A 112 -7.49 21.79 19.11
CA ASP A 112 -8.30 22.96 19.43
C ASP A 112 -7.65 23.72 20.58
N ILE A 113 -7.35 24.99 20.34
CA ILE A 113 -6.78 25.91 21.34
C ILE A 113 -7.92 26.80 21.81
N THR A 114 -8.34 26.62 23.06
CA THR A 114 -9.36 27.46 23.68
C THR A 114 -8.72 28.35 24.74
N GLY A 115 -8.98 29.66 24.65
CA GLY A 115 -8.64 30.56 25.74
C GLY A 115 -9.59 30.34 26.93
N GLY A 116 -9.15 30.70 28.13
CA GLY A 116 -9.86 30.48 29.40
C GLY A 116 -11.35 30.86 29.42
N PRO A 117 -12.06 30.55 30.52
CA PRO A 117 -13.52 30.38 30.58
C PRO A 117 -14.38 31.57 30.07
N ASP A 118 -13.81 32.78 30.01
CA ASP A 118 -14.50 33.99 29.54
C ASP A 118 -14.25 34.30 28.05
N SER A 119 -13.35 33.56 27.39
CA SER A 119 -13.00 33.76 25.98
C SER A 119 -13.84 32.85 25.10
N SER A 120 -14.58 33.43 24.15
CA SER A 120 -15.30 32.67 23.11
C SER A 120 -14.42 32.40 21.88
N ALA A 121 -13.11 32.64 21.99
CA ALA A 121 -12.17 32.48 20.89
C ALA A 121 -11.58 31.07 20.94
N SER A 122 -11.85 30.30 19.89
CA SER A 122 -11.21 29.01 19.62
C SER A 122 -10.37 29.14 18.35
N LEU A 123 -9.11 28.73 18.46
CA LEU A 123 -8.20 28.61 17.33
C LEU A 123 -8.02 27.12 17.06
N LYS A 124 -8.48 26.66 15.91
CA LYS A 124 -8.26 25.29 15.47
C LYS A 124 -6.96 25.22 14.66
N VAL A 125 -6.12 24.26 14.99
CA VAL A 125 -4.81 24.03 14.39
C VAL A 125 -4.80 22.65 13.73
N ASP A 126 -4.61 22.60 12.43
CA ASP A 126 -4.53 21.36 11.65
C ASP A 126 -3.11 21.21 11.08
N ILE A 127 -2.35 20.24 11.59
CA ILE A 127 -0.95 20.01 11.24
C ILE A 127 -0.88 18.94 10.15
N GLY A 128 -0.35 19.28 8.98
CA GLY A 128 -0.01 18.31 7.95
C GLY A 128 1.44 17.87 7.98
N LEU A 129 1.92 17.39 6.83
CA LEU A 129 3.32 16.95 6.68
C LEU A 129 4.25 18.06 6.20
N LYS A 130 3.71 19.18 5.70
CA LYS A 130 4.49 20.30 5.17
C LYS A 130 4.10 21.66 5.70
N ALA A 131 2.87 21.78 6.18
CA ALA A 131 2.31 23.05 6.59
C ALA A 131 1.33 22.84 7.74
N ILE A 132 1.00 23.94 8.40
CA ILE A 132 0.01 24.03 9.47
C ILE A 132 -1.10 24.98 9.02
N ALA A 133 -2.35 24.55 9.13
CA ALA A 133 -3.52 25.38 8.92
C ALA A 133 -4.04 25.91 10.26
N PHE A 134 -4.36 27.20 10.28
CA PHE A 134 -4.95 27.90 11.41
C PHE A 134 -6.35 28.40 11.03
N ASP A 135 -7.36 28.04 11.79
CA ASP A 135 -8.77 28.46 11.62
C ASP A 135 -9.25 29.20 12.88
N GLU A 136 -9.28 30.53 12.81
CA GLU A 136 -9.78 31.34 13.92
C GLU A 136 -11.29 31.52 13.81
N SER A 137 -12.03 30.91 14.74
CA SER A 137 -13.51 30.85 14.67
C SER A 137 -14.20 32.22 14.76
N ARG A 138 -13.54 33.22 15.37
CA ARG A 138 -14.12 34.55 15.61
C ARG A 138 -13.96 35.48 14.42
N SER A 139 -12.77 35.54 13.85
CA SER A 139 -12.44 36.43 12.73
C SER A 139 -12.77 35.79 11.38
N GLY A 140 -12.86 34.45 11.33
CA GLY A 140 -12.96 33.70 10.09
C GLY A 140 -11.65 33.74 9.27
N ILE A 141 -10.54 34.14 9.89
CA ILE A 141 -9.23 34.13 9.27
C ILE A 141 -8.75 32.69 9.17
N LYS A 142 -8.44 32.30 7.93
CA LYS A 142 -7.87 31.01 7.57
C LYS A 142 -6.51 31.26 6.97
N THR A 143 -5.46 30.73 7.58
CA THR A 143 -4.11 30.85 7.07
C THR A 143 -3.41 29.50 7.08
N VAL A 144 -2.47 29.33 6.16
CA VAL A 144 -1.60 28.16 6.09
C VAL A 144 -0.17 28.66 6.11
N VAL A 145 0.65 28.04 6.95
CA VAL A 145 2.05 28.40 7.13
C VAL A 145 2.89 27.14 6.89
N GLY A 146 3.86 27.21 5.98
CA GLY A 146 4.80 26.11 5.75
C GLY A 146 5.72 25.91 6.94
N PHE A 147 6.22 24.69 7.18
CA PHE A 147 7.14 24.42 8.30
C PHE A 147 8.45 25.22 8.19
N ASP A 148 8.88 25.57 6.98
CA ASP A 148 10.03 26.43 6.71
C ASP A 148 9.82 27.88 7.16
N GLU A 149 8.58 28.36 7.17
CA GLU A 149 8.21 29.69 7.62
C GLU A 149 7.70 29.70 9.08
N LEU A 150 7.25 28.55 9.59
CA LEU A 150 6.58 28.42 10.88
C LEU A 150 7.44 28.92 12.05
N CYS A 151 8.74 28.59 12.05
CA CYS A 151 9.67 29.05 13.09
C CYS A 151 9.90 30.56 13.05
N ASP A 152 9.60 31.24 11.96
CA ASP A 152 9.78 32.69 11.77
C ASP A 152 8.44 33.46 11.69
N PHE A 153 7.33 32.75 11.77
CA PHE A 153 6.00 33.31 11.57
C PHE A 153 5.50 34.05 12.81
N SER A 154 5.23 35.35 12.66
CA SER A 154 4.60 36.20 13.68
C SER A 154 3.29 36.77 13.14
N PHE A 155 2.21 36.63 13.91
CA PHE A 155 0.92 37.22 13.58
C PHE A 155 0.93 38.71 14.00
N ASN A 156 1.02 39.61 13.01
CA ASN A 156 0.81 41.05 13.16
C ASN A 156 1.67 41.75 14.24
N ASP A 157 2.91 41.29 14.47
CA ASP A 157 3.82 41.79 15.52
C ASP A 157 3.30 41.65 16.98
N GLU A 158 2.09 41.13 17.19
CA GLU A 158 1.40 41.09 18.49
C GLU A 158 1.23 39.66 19.02
N PHE A 159 1.36 38.65 18.16
CA PHE A 159 1.26 37.24 18.54
C PHE A 159 2.40 36.43 17.91
N ASP A 160 3.42 36.13 18.72
CA ASP A 160 4.55 35.30 18.31
C ASP A 160 4.24 33.82 18.55
N VAL A 161 4.15 33.03 17.47
CA VAL A 161 3.86 31.59 17.55
C VAL A 161 4.95 30.85 18.35
N ARG A 162 6.18 31.40 18.40
CA ARG A 162 7.31 30.87 19.17
C ARG A 162 7.05 30.76 20.66
N GLU A 163 6.09 31.50 21.20
CA GLU A 163 5.73 31.37 22.61
C GLU A 163 4.90 30.12 22.89
N PHE A 164 4.16 29.63 21.89
CA PHE A 164 3.28 28.47 21.97
C PHE A 164 3.94 27.19 21.43
N THR A 165 5.04 27.31 20.70
CA THR A 165 5.83 26.17 20.23
C THR A 165 7.20 26.19 20.88
N MET A 166 7.58 25.08 21.53
CA MET A 166 8.98 24.90 21.90
C MET A 166 9.79 24.89 20.60
N THR A 167 10.70 25.86 20.44
CA THR A 167 11.51 26.02 19.23
C THR A 167 12.23 24.72 18.85
N ASP A 168 12.77 24.01 19.84
CA ASP A 168 13.40 22.70 19.65
C ASP A 168 12.42 21.63 19.12
N ALA A 169 11.16 21.63 19.58
CA ALA A 169 10.15 20.67 19.14
C ALA A 169 9.65 20.97 17.72
N CYS A 170 9.66 22.25 17.32
CA CYS A 170 9.25 22.67 15.98
C CYS A 170 10.23 22.17 14.91
N ASP A 171 11.53 22.34 15.14
CA ASP A 171 12.57 21.84 14.24
C ASP A 171 12.57 20.31 14.17
N GLU A 172 12.42 19.62 15.31
CA GLU A 172 12.33 18.15 15.35
C GLU A 172 11.10 17.64 14.59
N CYS A 173 9.94 18.30 14.75
CA CYS A 173 8.74 17.93 14.02
C CYS A 173 8.86 18.19 12.51
N ASN A 174 9.51 19.28 12.09
CA ASN A 174 9.75 19.57 10.68
C ASN A 174 10.67 18.51 10.03
N ASP A 175 11.75 18.14 10.70
CA ASP A 175 12.69 17.12 10.24
C ASP A 175 12.00 15.76 10.09
N VAL A 176 11.22 15.35 11.09
CA VAL A 176 10.45 14.11 11.03
C VAL A 176 9.44 14.18 9.90
N SER A 177 8.60 15.22 9.86
CA SER A 177 7.53 15.39 8.86
C SER A 177 8.06 15.36 7.43
N SER A 178 9.18 16.04 7.17
CA SER A 178 9.88 16.02 5.88
C SER A 178 10.31 14.61 5.46
N GLY A 179 10.81 13.80 6.41
CA GLY A 179 11.11 12.38 6.17
C GLY A 179 9.88 11.52 5.89
N LEU A 180 8.73 11.86 6.49
CA LEU A 180 7.47 11.15 6.25
C LEU A 180 6.91 11.40 4.86
N VAL A 181 7.09 12.60 4.28
CA VAL A 181 6.62 12.90 2.92
C VAL A 181 7.11 11.85 1.92
N ALA A 182 8.43 11.58 1.92
CA ALA A 182 9.01 10.56 1.04
C ALA A 182 8.47 9.16 1.37
N THR A 183 8.33 8.85 2.66
CA THR A 183 7.88 7.52 3.11
C THR A 183 6.43 7.24 2.72
N VAL A 184 5.52 8.20 2.88
CA VAL A 184 4.10 8.07 2.54
C VAL A 184 3.92 7.94 1.01
N ILE A 185 4.65 8.74 0.22
CA ILE A 185 4.65 8.61 -1.25
C ILE A 185 5.16 7.23 -1.68
N MET A 186 6.29 6.78 -1.13
CA MET A 186 6.85 5.46 -1.44
C MET A 186 5.90 4.35 -1.01
N SER A 187 5.23 4.48 0.14
CA SER A 187 4.21 3.54 0.59
C SER A 187 3.05 3.45 -0.41
N ALA A 188 2.56 4.57 -0.92
CA ALA A 188 1.52 4.60 -1.97
C ALA A 188 1.99 3.89 -3.24
N VAL A 189 3.20 4.18 -3.73
CA VAL A 189 3.77 3.54 -4.93
C VAL A 189 3.94 2.03 -4.74
N THR A 190 4.33 1.56 -3.55
CA THR A 190 4.53 0.12 -3.27
C THR A 190 3.23 -0.71 -3.29
N PHE A 191 2.05 -0.08 -3.29
CA PHE A 191 0.79 -0.82 -3.50
C PHE A 191 0.65 -1.37 -4.91
N ILE A 192 1.17 -0.67 -5.93
CA ILE A 192 1.06 -1.11 -7.34
C ILE A 192 1.65 -2.51 -7.56
N PRO A 193 2.93 -2.79 -7.20
CA PRO A 193 3.48 -4.14 -7.34
C PRO A 193 2.80 -5.17 -6.43
N SER A 194 2.25 -4.75 -5.28
CA SER A 194 1.50 -5.63 -4.37
C SER A 194 0.19 -6.10 -5.00
N LEU A 195 -0.63 -5.16 -5.52
CA LEU A 195 -1.87 -5.46 -6.25
C LEU A 195 -1.61 -6.36 -7.48
N ALA A 196 -0.59 -6.03 -8.27
CA ALA A 196 -0.21 -6.84 -9.43
C ALA A 196 0.18 -8.27 -9.02
N THR A 197 0.88 -8.40 -7.88
CA THR A 197 1.25 -9.70 -7.32
C THR A 197 0.02 -10.48 -6.87
N ASP A 198 -0.90 -9.88 -6.13
CA ASP A 198 -2.11 -10.58 -5.66
C ASP A 198 -2.96 -11.08 -6.83
N ILE A 199 -3.12 -10.25 -7.87
CA ILE A 199 -3.82 -10.64 -9.11
C ILE A 199 -3.14 -11.84 -9.75
N LEU A 200 -1.82 -11.79 -9.97
CA LEU A 200 -1.06 -12.89 -10.52
C LEU A 200 -1.23 -14.18 -9.70
N ARG A 201 -1.15 -14.06 -8.37
CA ARG A 201 -1.27 -15.20 -7.47
C ARG A 201 -2.68 -15.78 -7.47
N MET A 202 -3.74 -15.06 -7.83
CA MET A 202 -5.06 -15.67 -7.99
C MET A 202 -5.08 -16.75 -9.09
N TYR A 203 -4.18 -16.67 -10.07
CA TYR A 203 -4.08 -17.62 -11.17
C TYR A 203 -2.93 -18.62 -10.94
N GLU A 204 -3.30 -19.88 -10.74
CA GLU A 204 -2.35 -20.97 -10.47
C GLU A 204 -1.26 -21.12 -11.55
N ASN A 205 -1.57 -20.82 -12.80
CA ASN A 205 -0.59 -20.91 -13.88
C ASN A 205 0.46 -19.80 -13.82
N TYR A 206 0.19 -18.66 -13.20
CA TYR A 206 1.11 -17.51 -13.22
C TYR A 206 1.79 -17.26 -11.88
N ASP A 207 1.37 -17.95 -10.81
CA ASP A 207 2.06 -17.87 -9.52
C ASP A 207 3.41 -18.61 -9.57
N VAL A 208 4.43 -17.93 -9.05
CA VAL A 208 5.81 -18.39 -9.02
C VAL A 208 6.39 -18.19 -7.62
N ASN A 209 7.32 -19.04 -7.21
CA ASN A 209 7.89 -19.06 -5.86
C ASN A 209 8.56 -17.73 -5.49
N CYS A 210 9.30 -17.16 -6.43
CA CYS A 210 10.03 -15.91 -6.23
C CYS A 210 9.12 -14.74 -5.86
N GLN A 211 8.06 -14.59 -6.65
CA GLN A 211 7.12 -13.49 -6.57
C GLN A 211 6.42 -13.46 -5.21
N LYS A 212 5.98 -14.63 -4.71
CA LYS A 212 5.44 -14.75 -3.36
C LYS A 212 6.44 -14.24 -2.30
N GLY A 213 7.68 -14.71 -2.35
CA GLY A 213 8.70 -14.35 -1.37
C GLY A 213 8.97 -12.84 -1.37
N PHE A 214 9.24 -12.26 -2.53
CA PHE A 214 9.51 -10.83 -2.65
C PHE A 214 8.32 -9.97 -2.26
N ALA A 215 7.10 -10.32 -2.67
CA ALA A 215 5.91 -9.57 -2.27
C ALA A 215 5.71 -9.60 -0.76
N THR A 216 5.88 -10.76 -0.13
CA THR A 216 5.75 -10.90 1.33
C THR A 216 6.81 -10.05 2.07
N ILE A 217 8.06 -10.07 1.62
CA ILE A 217 9.15 -9.30 2.23
C ILE A 217 8.93 -7.80 2.05
N LEU A 218 8.60 -7.36 0.83
CA LEU A 218 8.35 -5.94 0.55
C LEU A 218 7.16 -5.43 1.35
N ALA A 219 6.10 -6.23 1.50
CA ALA A 219 4.96 -5.89 2.34
C ALA A 219 5.35 -5.77 3.82
N ILE A 220 6.16 -6.69 4.35
CA ILE A 220 6.68 -6.61 5.74
C ILE A 220 7.55 -5.36 5.93
N ILE A 221 8.50 -5.09 5.03
CA ILE A 221 9.35 -3.89 5.09
C ILE A 221 8.48 -2.64 5.06
N SER A 222 7.46 -2.61 4.20
CA SER A 222 6.53 -1.49 4.13
C SER A 222 5.73 -1.30 5.42
N ILE A 223 5.24 -2.39 6.05
CA ILE A 223 4.51 -2.30 7.33
C ILE A 223 5.43 -1.75 8.43
N VAL A 224 6.66 -2.27 8.54
CA VAL A 224 7.63 -1.80 9.54
C VAL A 224 7.99 -0.33 9.30
N SER A 225 8.21 0.05 8.04
CA SER A 225 8.48 1.44 7.67
C SER A 225 7.32 2.36 8.04
N SER A 226 6.08 2.02 7.68
CA SER A 226 4.90 2.83 8.02
C SER A 226 4.69 2.93 9.54
N LEU A 227 4.90 1.85 10.29
CA LEU A 227 4.77 1.88 11.74
C LEU A 227 5.86 2.75 12.38
N SER A 228 7.10 2.66 11.89
CA SER A 228 8.20 3.52 12.32
C SER A 228 7.90 4.99 12.06
N THR A 229 7.35 5.31 10.88
CA THR A 229 6.86 6.64 10.51
C THR A 229 5.79 7.14 11.47
N LEU A 230 4.75 6.34 11.73
CA LEU A 230 3.67 6.72 12.65
C LEU A 230 4.16 6.97 14.07
N LEU A 231 5.07 6.13 14.58
CA LEU A 231 5.65 6.28 15.92
C LEU A 231 6.57 7.50 16.00
N SER A 232 7.38 7.75 14.97
CA SER A 232 8.27 8.91 14.93
C SER A 232 7.46 10.21 14.88
N TYR A 233 6.41 10.25 14.05
CA TYR A 233 5.48 11.37 14.01
C TYR A 233 4.82 11.59 15.37
N LYS A 234 4.32 10.51 15.99
CA LYS A 234 3.66 10.62 17.29
C LYS A 234 4.62 11.22 18.32
N ASN A 235 5.85 10.71 18.42
CA ASN A 235 6.78 11.15 19.44
C ASN A 235 7.24 12.61 19.22
N ALA A 236 7.50 13.01 17.98
CA ALA A 236 8.03 14.34 17.66
C ALA A 236 6.94 15.42 17.51
N CYS A 237 5.82 15.08 16.87
CA CYS A 237 4.78 16.03 16.46
C CYS A 237 3.43 15.84 17.16
N PHE A 238 3.21 14.79 17.95
CA PHE A 238 1.96 14.64 18.70
C PHE A 238 2.22 14.83 20.19
N ASP A 239 3.13 14.03 20.75
CA ASP A 239 3.53 14.09 22.16
C ASP A 239 4.51 15.25 22.44
N GLY A 240 5.08 15.87 21.39
CA GLY A 240 6.01 17.00 21.50
C GLY A 240 5.35 18.37 21.68
N PHE A 241 4.07 18.49 21.35
CA PHE A 241 3.31 19.71 21.64
C PHE A 241 2.78 19.71 23.07
N PHE A 242 2.45 20.89 23.56
CA PHE A 242 1.80 21.08 24.84
C PHE A 242 0.46 20.34 24.90
N ASP A 243 0.23 19.61 25.99
CA ASP A 243 -1.02 18.88 26.27
C ASP A 243 -1.65 19.40 27.57
N GLY A 244 -2.95 19.71 27.50
CA GLY A 244 -3.74 20.23 28.61
C GLY A 244 -3.55 21.72 28.90
N GLU A 245 -3.77 22.09 30.18
CA GLU A 245 -3.86 23.48 30.61
C GLU A 245 -2.47 24.12 30.82
N ILE A 246 -2.18 25.20 30.09
CA ILE A 246 -0.95 25.98 30.25
C ILE A 246 -1.27 27.43 30.55
N ILE A 247 -0.54 27.98 31.52
CA ILE A 247 -0.67 29.35 31.99
C ILE A 247 0.42 30.21 31.34
N PHE A 248 0.00 31.19 30.55
CA PHE A 248 0.88 32.14 29.91
C PHE A 248 0.79 33.50 30.61
N SER A 249 1.93 34.20 30.71
CA SER A 249 1.97 35.59 31.15
C SER A 249 1.68 36.53 29.99
N VAL A 250 0.99 37.64 30.28
CA VAL A 250 0.77 38.77 29.34
C VAL A 250 2.06 39.31 28.72
N SER A 251 3.22 39.09 29.36
CA SER A 251 4.53 39.51 28.86
C SER A 251 5.18 38.56 27.85
N GLY A 252 4.50 37.47 27.47
CA GLY A 252 4.97 36.62 26.38
C GLY A 252 5.94 35.49 26.78
N GLY A 253 5.53 34.67 27.74
CA GLY A 253 6.33 33.52 28.15
C GLY A 253 5.53 32.55 29.01
N SER A 254 5.89 31.26 28.97
CA SER A 254 5.34 30.27 29.89
C SER A 254 5.84 30.56 31.30
N VAL A 255 4.94 30.99 32.18
CA VAL A 255 5.31 31.40 33.54
C VAL A 255 4.92 30.31 34.51
N VAL A 256 5.93 29.63 35.04
CA VAL A 256 5.78 28.56 36.04
C VAL A 256 5.44 29.12 37.44
N GLN A 257 5.42 30.45 37.66
CA GLN A 257 5.11 31.04 38.96
C GLN A 257 4.15 32.23 38.90
N ASN A 258 3.10 32.13 39.72
CA ASN A 258 1.98 33.06 39.81
C ASN A 258 2.43 34.41 40.39
N ASP A 259 3.04 35.27 39.56
CA ASP A 259 3.59 36.58 39.94
C ASP A 259 2.52 37.69 40.04
N GLY A 260 1.24 37.34 39.99
CA GLY A 260 0.13 38.29 40.14
C GLY A 260 -0.04 39.26 38.96
N GLN A 261 0.70 39.08 37.87
CA GLN A 261 0.42 39.71 36.57
C GLN A 261 -0.61 38.86 35.82
N GLY A 262 -1.44 39.49 34.98
CA GLY A 262 -2.53 38.81 34.28
C GLY A 262 -2.04 37.52 33.62
N THR A 263 -2.64 36.40 34.01
CA THR A 263 -2.38 35.10 33.43
C THR A 263 -3.56 34.70 32.58
N PHE A 264 -3.32 34.23 31.36
CA PHE A 264 -4.35 33.57 30.57
C PHE A 264 -4.08 32.07 30.55
N VAL A 265 -5.14 31.33 30.77
CA VAL A 265 -5.17 29.87 30.70
C VAL A 265 -5.49 29.49 29.27
N VAL A 266 -4.69 28.62 28.68
CA VAL A 266 -4.93 28.04 27.37
C VAL A 266 -5.00 26.53 27.53
N ASP A 267 -6.06 25.92 27.03
CA ASP A 267 -6.22 24.47 27.01
C ASP A 267 -5.94 23.95 25.60
N PHE A 268 -5.05 22.95 25.53
CA PHE A 268 -4.68 22.27 24.29
C PHE A 268 -5.28 20.87 24.26
N ASP A 269 -6.23 20.63 23.35
CA ASP A 269 -6.82 19.31 23.11
C ASP A 269 -6.36 18.78 21.75
N TRP A 270 -5.38 17.86 21.75
CA TRP A 270 -4.82 17.27 20.55
C TRP A 270 -5.46 15.92 20.20
N SER A 271 -5.78 15.75 18.92
CA SER A 271 -6.37 14.53 18.37
C SER A 271 -5.66 14.09 17.09
N ALA A 272 -5.68 12.78 16.85
CA ALA A 272 -5.13 12.22 15.62
C ALA A 272 -5.96 12.69 14.43
N GLY A 273 -5.31 13.30 13.45
CA GLY A 273 -5.97 13.77 12.24
C GLY A 273 -6.34 12.64 11.28
N ASN A 274 -7.24 12.94 10.34
CA ASN A 274 -7.77 11.94 9.41
C ASN A 274 -6.68 11.31 8.52
N GLY A 275 -5.64 12.06 8.16
CA GLY A 275 -4.51 11.55 7.37
C GLY A 275 -3.72 10.49 8.13
N MET A 276 -3.45 10.73 9.41
CA MET A 276 -2.76 9.77 10.28
C MET A 276 -3.61 8.51 10.51
N ILE A 277 -4.91 8.68 10.79
CA ILE A 277 -5.86 7.57 10.96
C ILE A 277 -5.93 6.73 9.67
N ALA A 278 -6.06 7.38 8.50
CA ALA A 278 -6.11 6.69 7.22
C ALA A 278 -4.82 5.90 6.94
N LEU A 279 -3.65 6.48 7.23
CA LEU A 279 -2.36 5.80 7.08
C LEU A 279 -2.24 4.59 8.04
N ALA A 280 -2.71 4.72 9.28
CA ALA A 280 -2.72 3.64 10.25
C ALA A 280 -3.64 2.48 9.82
N ILE A 281 -4.86 2.78 9.35
CA ILE A 281 -5.79 1.78 8.81
C ILE A 281 -5.20 1.13 7.55
N GLY A 282 -4.63 1.91 6.63
CA GLY A 282 -3.97 1.39 5.43
C GLY A 282 -2.81 0.44 5.77
N THR A 283 -2.05 0.74 6.83
CA THR A 283 -0.98 -0.12 7.34
C THR A 283 -1.54 -1.42 7.93
N ALA A 284 -2.64 -1.35 8.70
CA ALA A 284 -3.31 -2.54 9.23
C ALA A 284 -3.89 -3.43 8.11
N LEU A 285 -4.44 -2.84 7.04
CA LEU A 285 -4.93 -3.60 5.88
C LEU A 285 -3.80 -4.33 5.14
N LYS A 286 -2.58 -3.77 5.07
CA LYS A 286 -1.41 -4.51 4.54
C LYS A 286 -1.08 -5.75 5.38
N VAL A 287 -1.34 -5.75 6.69
CA VAL A 287 -1.16 -6.96 7.52
C VAL A 287 -2.08 -8.08 7.07
N ILE A 288 -3.33 -7.76 6.70
CA ILE A 288 -4.28 -8.74 6.17
C ILE A 288 -3.74 -9.35 4.87
N ASP A 289 -3.22 -8.52 3.97
CA ASP A 289 -2.62 -9.01 2.73
C ASP A 289 -1.43 -9.95 2.98
N VAL A 290 -0.51 -9.57 3.88
CA VAL A 290 0.61 -10.43 4.27
C VAL A 290 0.12 -11.77 4.81
N VAL A 291 -0.90 -11.77 5.68
CA VAL A 291 -1.51 -13.00 6.19
C VAL A 291 -2.09 -13.84 5.06
N CYS A 292 -2.87 -13.27 4.14
CA CYS A 292 -3.41 -13.96 2.97
C CYS A 292 -2.29 -14.59 2.11
N ASN A 293 -1.21 -13.84 1.87
CA ASN A 293 -0.04 -14.29 1.14
C ASN A 293 0.67 -15.46 1.83
N PHE A 294 0.73 -15.48 3.18
CA PHE A 294 1.27 -16.58 3.99
C PHE A 294 0.40 -17.84 3.96
N LEU A 295 -0.93 -17.70 4.00
CA LEU A 295 -1.87 -18.83 4.04
C LEU A 295 -1.88 -19.66 2.74
N VAL A 296 -1.60 -19.01 1.61
CA VAL A 296 -1.66 -19.62 0.27
C VAL A 296 -0.27 -20.07 -0.19
N ALA A 297 -0.06 -21.38 -0.31
CA ALA A 297 1.14 -21.96 -0.93
C ALA A 297 1.14 -21.78 -2.45
N THR A 298 2.32 -21.74 -3.05
CA THR A 298 2.45 -21.75 -4.52
C THR A 298 2.03 -23.10 -5.11
N PRO A 299 1.61 -23.13 -6.37
CA PRO A 299 1.19 -24.35 -7.06
C PRO A 299 2.27 -25.43 -7.01
N THR A 300 1.90 -26.71 -6.95
CA THR A 300 2.85 -27.83 -6.88
C THR A 300 3.80 -27.85 -8.06
N ILE A 301 3.34 -27.49 -9.27
CA ILE A 301 4.15 -27.42 -10.49
C ILE A 301 5.32 -26.44 -10.38
N THR A 302 5.26 -25.45 -9.49
CA THR A 302 6.41 -24.56 -9.23
C THR A 302 7.49 -25.21 -8.36
N ARG A 303 7.14 -26.25 -7.61
CA ARG A 303 7.96 -26.89 -6.57
C ARG A 303 8.42 -28.30 -6.93
N ASP A 304 7.57 -29.06 -7.61
CA ASP A 304 7.84 -30.43 -8.04
C ASP A 304 8.55 -30.45 -9.40
N VAL A 305 9.66 -31.17 -9.48
CA VAL A 305 10.44 -31.35 -10.70
C VAL A 305 9.75 -32.32 -11.66
N TYR A 306 8.99 -33.30 -11.14
CA TYR A 306 8.30 -34.29 -11.95
C TYR A 306 7.14 -33.66 -12.74
N GLU A 307 6.33 -32.82 -12.09
CA GLU A 307 5.24 -32.08 -12.76
C GLU A 307 5.79 -31.12 -13.84
N LYS A 308 6.93 -30.48 -13.58
CA LYS A 308 7.62 -29.65 -14.59
C LYS A 308 8.03 -30.50 -15.79
N ALA A 309 8.68 -31.63 -15.56
CA ALA A 309 9.11 -32.52 -16.62
C ALA A 309 7.93 -33.08 -17.45
N GLU A 310 6.79 -33.34 -16.81
CA GLU A 310 5.55 -33.72 -17.49
C GLU A 310 5.02 -32.57 -18.36
N TYR A 311 5.02 -31.33 -17.85
CA TYR A 311 4.65 -30.15 -18.62
C TYR A 311 5.53 -29.98 -19.86
N GLU A 312 6.84 -30.18 -19.73
CA GLU A 312 7.78 -30.10 -20.87
C GLU A 312 7.48 -31.15 -21.94
N LYS A 313 7.19 -32.40 -21.55
CA LYS A 313 6.84 -33.49 -22.48
C LYS A 313 5.59 -33.19 -23.31
N LEU A 314 4.57 -32.60 -22.69
CA LEU A 314 3.35 -32.21 -23.39
C LEU A 314 3.60 -31.13 -24.47
N GLY A 315 4.64 -30.31 -24.33
CA GLY A 315 5.01 -29.31 -25.33
C GLY A 315 5.74 -29.90 -26.53
N ALA A 316 6.58 -30.90 -26.32
CA ALA A 316 7.37 -31.51 -27.39
C ALA A 316 6.54 -32.38 -28.36
N GLY A 317 5.37 -32.87 -27.91
CA GLY A 317 4.52 -33.75 -28.72
C GLY A 317 3.48 -33.06 -29.61
N GLY A 318 3.22 -31.77 -29.42
CA GLY A 318 2.09 -31.07 -30.07
C GLY A 318 2.33 -30.55 -31.48
N ASP A 319 3.59 -30.38 -31.90
CA ASP A 319 3.93 -29.73 -33.19
C ASP A 319 4.01 -30.69 -34.39
N ASN A 320 3.86 -32.01 -34.20
CA ASN A 320 4.10 -33.00 -35.26
C ASN A 320 2.85 -33.70 -35.85
N THR A 321 1.63 -33.35 -35.45
CA THR A 321 0.42 -34.07 -35.91
C THR A 321 -0.69 -33.22 -36.54
N GLY A 322 -0.47 -31.93 -36.85
CA GLY A 322 -1.56 -31.02 -37.24
C GLY A 322 -1.43 -30.25 -38.56
N GLY A 323 -0.48 -30.58 -39.44
CA GLY A 323 -0.14 -29.73 -40.59
C GLY A 323 -0.35 -30.32 -41.99
N ALA A 324 -1.16 -31.37 -42.17
CA ALA A 324 -1.26 -32.02 -43.49
C ALA A 324 -2.64 -32.02 -44.18
N ASP A 325 -3.79 -32.03 -43.49
CA ASP A 325 -5.07 -32.31 -44.19
C ASP A 325 -6.27 -31.50 -43.64
N ALA A 326 -6.28 -30.18 -43.87
CA ALA A 326 -7.49 -29.36 -43.65
C ALA A 326 -7.84 -28.45 -44.83
N ASP A 327 -7.35 -28.77 -46.03
CA ASP A 327 -7.79 -28.19 -47.29
C ASP A 327 -8.69 -29.19 -48.03
N ASN A 328 -9.96 -29.32 -47.62
CA ASN A 328 -11.13 -29.69 -48.45
C ASN A 328 -12.28 -30.23 -47.60
N GLU A 329 -13.15 -29.35 -47.12
CA GLU A 329 -14.58 -29.67 -47.14
C GLU A 329 -15.38 -28.38 -47.31
N GLU A 330 -15.45 -27.96 -48.57
CA GLU A 330 -16.47 -27.07 -49.09
C GLU A 330 -17.83 -27.77 -48.94
N VAL A 331 -18.52 -27.55 -47.81
CA VAL A 331 -19.94 -27.89 -47.68
C VAL A 331 -20.76 -26.63 -47.90
N ALA A 332 -21.11 -26.44 -49.17
CA ALA A 332 -22.31 -25.74 -49.57
C ALA A 332 -23.54 -26.47 -49.00
N ASN A 333 -24.39 -25.74 -48.29
CA ASN A 333 -25.85 -25.90 -48.17
C ASN A 333 -26.31 -25.14 -46.94
N ASP A 334 -27.50 -24.56 -46.87
CA ASP A 334 -28.47 -24.04 -47.83
C ASP A 334 -29.41 -23.28 -46.90
N SER A 335 -30.02 -22.24 -47.45
CA SER A 335 -31.26 -21.61 -47.00
C SER A 335 -32.17 -22.54 -46.17
N ASP A 336 -32.62 -22.13 -44.97
CA ASP A 336 -34.06 -21.84 -44.79
C ASP A 336 -34.46 -21.34 -43.39
N ALA A 337 -35.31 -20.31 -43.44
CA ALA A 337 -36.55 -20.14 -42.71
C ALA A 337 -36.64 -20.38 -41.17
N SER A 338 -37.00 -19.26 -40.53
CA SER A 338 -38.24 -19.10 -39.75
C SER A 338 -38.21 -19.27 -38.21
N ARG A 339 -38.60 -18.14 -37.57
CA ARG A 339 -39.80 -18.01 -36.73
C ARG A 339 -39.75 -18.58 -35.30
N GLY A 340 -39.96 -17.68 -34.35
CA GLY A 340 -40.30 -18.01 -32.97
C GLY A 340 -40.29 -16.81 -32.03
N ASP A 341 -41.24 -15.88 -32.24
CA ASP A 341 -41.79 -15.06 -31.16
C ASP A 341 -42.37 -15.98 -30.07
N GLU A 342 -42.18 -15.64 -28.79
CA GLU A 342 -43.09 -15.79 -27.62
C GLU A 342 -42.26 -15.72 -26.32
N LEU A 343 -42.31 -14.65 -25.52
CA LEU A 343 -43.34 -14.22 -24.55
C LEU A 343 -43.08 -14.73 -23.11
N ASN A 344 -43.24 -13.78 -22.17
CA ASN A 344 -43.39 -13.90 -20.70
C ASN A 344 -42.10 -14.13 -19.89
N ALA A 345 -41.79 -13.39 -18.82
CA ALA A 345 -42.61 -12.61 -17.86
C ALA A 345 -41.84 -11.40 -17.33
#